data_AF-A0A1F6ZB77-F1
#
_entry.id   AF-A0A1F6ZB77-F1
#
_cell.length_a   1.000
_cell.length_b   1.000
_cell.length_c   1.000
_cell.angle_alpha   90.00
_cell.angle_beta   90.00
_cell.angle_gamma   90.00
#
_symmetry.space_group_name_H-M   'P 1'
#
loop_
_entity.id
_entity.type
_entity.pdbx_description
1 polymer ?
#
loop_
_entity_poly.entity_id
_entity_poly.type
_entity_poly.pdbx_seq_one_letter_code
_entity_poly.pdbx_strand_id
1 'polypeptide(L)'
;MKFVDLVNLYEEKKKKYGVDTYKHISELLEEAKILHKKDWEKHPTKKKDHEQSWKGFKGSALERLILYVLEDAVQSLGLKIISGKKFERTYPKNLSLELKQVKKNLAIDYGKFGFHLPDVDLVIYNPKDFNVLAVLSSKSTLRERIAQTGYWNLKIKNDALTKHVKVFFLTLDEDGTLTKQFPTKKGRAIVEIDTDGSYVLSKTKIEESNKVKMFDKFIEDLKKLLN
;
A
#
# COMPACT_ATOMS: atom_id res chain seq x y z
N MET A 1 4.22 -4.46 -20.70
CA MET A 1 3.02 -3.73 -20.26
C MET A 1 3.48 -2.41 -19.68
N LYS A 2 2.85 -1.31 -20.09
CA LYS A 2 3.02 0.02 -19.51
C LYS A 2 1.97 0.24 -18.42
N PHE A 3 2.18 1.25 -17.58
CA PHE A 3 1.21 1.56 -16.53
C PHE A 3 -0.11 2.12 -17.05
N VAL A 4 -0.08 2.83 -18.17
CA VAL A 4 -1.31 3.29 -18.84
C VAL A 4 -2.24 2.12 -19.15
N ASP A 5 -1.71 0.94 -19.48
CA ASP A 5 -2.51 -0.27 -19.71
C ASP A 5 -3.24 -0.68 -18.42
N LEU A 6 -2.59 -0.55 -17.27
CA LEU A 6 -3.18 -0.87 -15.96
C LEU A 6 -4.30 0.12 -15.58
N VAL A 7 -4.08 1.42 -15.86
CA VAL A 7 -5.07 2.47 -15.65
C VAL A 7 -6.29 2.25 -16.56
N ASN A 8 -6.06 1.91 -17.83
CA ASN A 8 -7.16 1.62 -18.76
C ASN A 8 -8.01 0.43 -18.28
N LEU A 9 -7.37 -0.67 -17.85
CA LEU A 9 -8.09 -1.80 -17.26
C LEU A 9 -8.89 -1.38 -16.03
N TYR A 10 -8.32 -0.53 -15.17
CA TYR A 10 -9.02 -0.02 -13.99
C TYR A 10 -10.24 0.82 -14.36
N GLU A 11 -10.10 1.77 -15.29
CA GLU A 11 -11.19 2.63 -15.73
C GLU A 11 -12.31 1.85 -16.43
N GLU A 12 -11.99 0.78 -17.17
CA GLU A 12 -13.00 -0.15 -17.71
C GLU A 12 -13.77 -0.87 -16.59
N LYS A 13 -13.06 -1.37 -15.57
CA LYS A 13 -13.71 -1.97 -14.39
C LYS A 13 -14.54 -0.93 -13.63
N LYS A 14 -14.05 0.31 -13.52
CA LYS A 14 -14.73 1.43 -12.87
C LYS A 14 -16.04 1.79 -13.54
N LYS A 15 -16.06 1.84 -14.88
CA LYS A 15 -17.31 2.03 -15.65
C LYS A 15 -18.31 0.91 -15.41
N LYS A 16 -17.85 -0.33 -15.20
CA LYS A 16 -18.71 -1.49 -15.00
C LYS A 16 -19.22 -1.65 -13.56
N TYR A 17 -18.39 -1.37 -12.56
CA TYR A 17 -18.64 -1.72 -11.16
C TYR A 17 -18.76 -0.50 -10.22
N GLY A 18 -18.46 0.71 -10.69
CA GLY A 18 -18.60 1.93 -9.90
C GLY A 18 -17.80 1.89 -8.59
N VAL A 19 -18.48 2.10 -7.47
CA VAL A 19 -17.87 2.07 -6.13
C VAL A 19 -17.31 0.70 -5.74
N ASP A 20 -17.81 -0.38 -6.34
CA ASP A 20 -17.39 -1.76 -6.05
C ASP A 20 -16.15 -2.21 -6.82
N THR A 21 -15.55 -1.32 -7.62
CA THR A 21 -14.37 -1.63 -8.46
C THR A 21 -13.20 -2.20 -7.65
N TYR A 22 -13.03 -1.77 -6.40
CA TYR A 22 -11.98 -2.28 -5.52
C TYR A 22 -12.06 -3.80 -5.30
N LYS A 23 -13.24 -4.41 -5.43
CA LYS A 23 -13.44 -5.86 -5.28
C LYS A 23 -12.85 -6.65 -6.45
N HIS A 24 -12.61 -5.99 -7.58
CA HIS A 24 -12.17 -6.59 -8.85
C HIS A 24 -10.68 -6.35 -9.16
N ILE A 25 -9.89 -5.85 -8.21
CA ILE A 25 -8.46 -5.57 -8.41
C ILE A 25 -7.67 -6.86 -8.70
N SER A 26 -7.99 -7.98 -8.04
CA SER A 26 -7.38 -9.28 -8.36
C SER A 26 -7.64 -9.71 -9.80
N GLU A 27 -8.88 -9.56 -10.29
CA GLU A 27 -9.26 -9.89 -11.67
C GLU A 27 -8.52 -9.00 -12.68
N LEU A 28 -8.42 -7.71 -12.38
CA LEU A 28 -7.64 -6.75 -13.16
C LEU A 28 -6.17 -7.16 -13.25
N LEU A 29 -5.57 -7.63 -12.15
CA LEU A 29 -4.17 -8.07 -12.16
C LEU A 29 -3.96 -9.37 -12.96
N GLU A 30 -4.95 -10.27 -13.00
CA GLU A 30 -4.88 -11.45 -13.88
C GLU A 30 -4.97 -11.05 -15.37
N GLU A 31 -5.82 -10.07 -15.72
CA GLU A 31 -5.86 -9.49 -17.07
C GLU A 31 -4.53 -8.80 -17.43
N ALA A 32 -3.97 -8.04 -16.48
CA ALA A 32 -2.65 -7.42 -16.61
C ALA A 32 -1.54 -8.47 -16.80
N LYS A 33 -1.63 -9.65 -16.17
CA LYS A 33 -0.66 -10.75 -16.35
C LYS A 33 -0.60 -11.23 -17.79
N ILE A 34 -1.75 -11.30 -18.47
CA ILE A 34 -1.85 -11.70 -19.87
C ILE A 34 -1.15 -10.66 -20.77
N LEU A 35 -1.41 -9.36 -20.54
CA LEU A 35 -0.75 -8.28 -21.28
C LEU A 35 0.76 -8.26 -21.02
N HIS A 36 1.16 -8.44 -19.76
CA HIS A 36 2.56 -8.54 -19.38
C HIS A 36 3.26 -9.71 -20.08
N LYS A 37 2.60 -10.87 -20.19
CA LYS A 37 3.14 -12.04 -20.90
C LYS A 37 3.38 -11.76 -22.38
N LYS A 38 2.42 -11.16 -23.08
CA LYS A 38 2.56 -10.79 -24.50
C LYS A 38 3.77 -9.89 -24.77
N ASP A 39 4.03 -8.93 -23.89
CA ASP A 39 5.20 -8.06 -24.04
C ASP A 39 6.50 -8.73 -23.63
N TRP A 40 6.47 -9.57 -22.60
CA TRP A 40 7.62 -10.36 -22.17
C TRP A 40 8.05 -11.37 -23.24
N GLU A 41 7.13 -11.96 -23.99
CA GLU A 41 7.45 -12.88 -25.10
C GLU A 41 8.23 -12.18 -26.23
N LYS A 42 8.01 -10.88 -26.45
CA LYS A 42 8.80 -10.08 -27.40
C LYS A 42 10.21 -9.79 -26.90
N HIS A 43 10.38 -9.65 -25.58
CA HIS A 43 11.66 -9.30 -24.94
C HIS A 43 11.82 -10.07 -23.62
N PRO A 44 12.12 -11.39 -23.67
CA PRO A 44 12.14 -12.22 -22.48
C PRO A 44 13.31 -11.85 -21.57
N THR A 45 13.12 -12.05 -20.26
CA THR A 45 14.19 -11.92 -19.28
C THR A 45 15.31 -12.93 -19.57
N LYS A 46 16.55 -12.63 -19.17
CA LYS A 46 17.72 -13.51 -19.42
C LYS A 46 17.50 -14.97 -18.96
N LYS A 47 16.78 -15.16 -17.84
CA LYS A 47 16.46 -16.48 -17.27
C LYS A 47 15.25 -17.17 -17.90
N LYS A 48 14.57 -16.52 -18.85
CA LYS A 48 13.34 -17.00 -19.50
C LYS A 48 12.25 -17.45 -18.53
N ASP A 49 12.19 -16.81 -17.36
CA ASP A 49 11.19 -17.05 -16.32
C ASP A 49 10.20 -15.88 -16.25
N HIS A 50 9.03 -16.08 -16.86
CA HIS A 50 7.95 -15.09 -16.85
C HIS A 50 7.33 -14.95 -15.47
N GLU A 51 7.20 -16.02 -14.69
CA GLU A 51 6.58 -15.97 -13.36
C GLU A 51 7.42 -15.14 -12.40
N GLN A 52 8.75 -15.25 -12.45
CA GLN A 52 9.62 -14.41 -11.65
C GLN A 52 9.57 -12.95 -12.09
N SER A 53 9.50 -12.68 -13.40
CA SER A 53 9.30 -11.32 -13.92
C SER A 53 7.96 -10.74 -13.46
N TRP A 54 6.91 -11.54 -13.51
CA TRP A 54 5.56 -11.16 -13.12
C TRP A 54 5.47 -10.86 -11.63
N LYS A 55 6.07 -11.67 -10.75
CA LYS A 55 6.08 -11.42 -9.30
C LYS A 55 6.63 -10.04 -8.95
N GLY A 56 7.75 -9.67 -9.57
CA GLY A 56 8.35 -8.33 -9.39
C GLY A 56 7.46 -7.21 -9.92
N PHE A 57 6.85 -7.41 -11.10
CA PHE A 57 5.92 -6.45 -11.69
C PHE A 57 4.63 -6.29 -10.87
N LYS A 58 4.00 -7.38 -10.43
CA LYS A 58 2.70 -7.42 -9.75
C LYS A 58 2.68 -6.54 -8.49
N GLY A 59 3.73 -6.62 -7.65
CA GLY A 59 3.83 -5.78 -6.45
C GLY A 59 3.88 -4.29 -6.79
N SER A 60 4.73 -3.91 -7.76
CA SER A 60 4.84 -2.53 -8.24
C SER A 60 3.55 -2.03 -8.91
N ALA A 61 2.87 -2.92 -9.65
CA ALA A 61 1.58 -2.62 -10.27
C ALA A 61 0.49 -2.34 -9.22
N LEU A 62 0.41 -3.17 -8.17
CA LEU A 62 -0.55 -3.00 -7.08
C LEU A 62 -0.33 -1.67 -6.34
N GLU A 63 0.91 -1.35 -5.96
CA GLU A 63 1.24 -0.07 -5.30
C GLU A 63 0.79 1.13 -6.13
N ARG A 64 1.15 1.15 -7.42
CA ARG A 64 0.82 2.26 -8.31
C ARG A 64 -0.66 2.37 -8.60
N LEU A 65 -1.35 1.23 -8.68
CA LEU A 65 -2.79 1.20 -8.82
C LEU A 65 -3.48 1.75 -7.59
N ILE A 66 -3.06 1.35 -6.38
CA ILE A 66 -3.59 1.89 -5.12
C ILE A 66 -3.36 3.40 -5.05
N LEU A 67 -2.17 3.88 -5.43
CA LEU A 67 -1.90 5.32 -5.49
C LEU A 67 -2.91 6.03 -6.40
N TYR A 68 -3.11 5.53 -7.62
CA TYR A 68 -4.06 6.08 -8.58
C TYR A 68 -5.50 6.07 -8.04
N VAL A 69 -5.93 4.97 -7.42
CA VAL A 69 -7.28 4.83 -6.86
C VAL A 69 -7.54 5.79 -5.70
N LEU A 70 -6.52 6.04 -4.87
CA LEU A 70 -6.66 6.85 -3.67
C LEU A 70 -6.40 8.33 -3.90
N GLU A 71 -5.73 8.72 -4.98
CA GLU A 71 -5.23 10.08 -5.19
C GLU A 71 -6.33 11.15 -5.07
N ASP A 72 -7.38 11.07 -5.87
CA ASP A 72 -8.48 12.03 -5.85
C ASP A 72 -9.19 12.07 -4.49
N ALA A 73 -9.42 10.89 -3.91
CA ALA A 73 -10.12 10.76 -2.63
C ALA A 73 -9.31 11.38 -1.48
N VAL A 74 -7.99 11.15 -1.44
CA VAL A 74 -7.09 11.76 -0.45
C VAL A 74 -6.96 13.27 -0.67
N GLN A 75 -6.84 13.71 -1.92
CA GLN A 75 -6.77 15.14 -2.26
C GLN A 75 -8.06 15.89 -1.89
N SER A 76 -9.23 15.26 -2.02
CA SER A 76 -10.51 15.84 -1.59
C SER A 76 -10.59 16.13 -0.09
N LEU A 77 -9.74 15.47 0.71
CA LEU A 77 -9.59 15.72 2.14
C LEU A 77 -8.56 16.82 2.46
N GLY A 78 -7.99 17.46 1.43
CA GLY A 78 -6.91 18.44 1.57
C GLY A 78 -5.56 17.83 1.90
N LEU A 79 -5.38 16.52 1.71
CA LEU A 79 -4.14 15.79 1.96
C LEU A 79 -3.39 15.51 0.64
N LYS A 80 -2.13 15.06 0.74
CA LYS A 80 -1.36 14.51 -0.39
C LYS A 80 -0.99 13.06 -0.11
N ILE A 81 -0.93 12.25 -1.17
CA ILE A 81 -0.42 10.88 -1.16
C ILE A 81 0.71 10.76 -2.18
N ILE A 82 1.80 10.08 -1.80
CA ILE A 82 2.97 9.86 -2.67
C ILE A 82 3.54 8.46 -2.47
N SER A 83 4.31 7.97 -3.46
CA SER A 83 5.09 6.74 -3.31
C SER A 83 6.29 6.94 -2.38
N GLY A 84 6.48 6.02 -1.43
CA GLY A 84 7.62 5.98 -0.51
C GLY A 84 8.96 5.86 -1.24
N LYS A 85 8.97 5.18 -2.40
CA LYS A 85 10.14 5.06 -3.30
C LYS A 85 10.70 6.42 -3.74
N LYS A 86 9.89 7.48 -3.72
CA LYS A 86 10.33 8.85 -4.03
C LYS A 86 11.42 9.32 -3.06
N PHE A 87 11.39 8.87 -1.80
CA PHE A 87 12.38 9.25 -0.79
C PHE A 87 13.69 8.45 -0.86
N GLU A 88 13.63 7.21 -1.36
CA GLU A 88 14.79 6.32 -1.50
C GLU A 88 15.55 6.57 -2.81
N ARG A 89 14.81 6.76 -3.91
CA ARG A 89 15.39 6.82 -5.27
C ARG A 89 15.81 8.21 -5.71
N THR A 90 15.45 9.24 -4.94
CA THR A 90 15.80 10.63 -5.27
C THR A 90 16.94 11.10 -4.38
N TYR A 91 18.04 11.55 -4.99
CA TYR A 91 19.12 12.18 -4.25
C TYR A 91 18.59 13.38 -3.43
N PRO A 92 19.05 13.57 -2.19
CA PRO A 92 18.52 14.62 -1.32
C PRO A 92 18.52 16.02 -1.95
N LYS A 93 19.54 16.37 -2.75
CA LYS A 93 19.62 17.66 -3.46
C LYS A 93 18.47 17.89 -4.45
N ASN A 94 17.89 16.81 -4.99
CA ASN A 94 16.82 16.84 -5.99
C ASN A 94 15.41 16.74 -5.39
N LEU A 95 15.29 16.54 -4.07
CA LEU A 95 14.00 16.59 -3.39
C LEU A 95 13.59 18.05 -3.16
N SER A 96 12.31 18.36 -3.41
CA SER A 96 11.71 19.64 -3.02
C SER A 96 11.80 19.83 -1.50
N LEU A 97 11.71 21.08 -1.04
CA LEU A 97 11.74 21.39 0.38
C LEU A 97 10.60 20.69 1.14
N GLU A 98 9.41 20.67 0.55
CA GLU A 98 8.25 19.89 1.02
C GLU A 98 8.62 18.43 1.27
N LEU A 99 9.17 17.73 0.28
CA LEU A 99 9.49 16.31 0.41
C LEU A 99 10.66 16.05 1.35
N LYS A 100 11.61 16.98 1.47
CA LYS A 100 12.66 16.91 2.49
C LYS A 100 12.06 16.96 3.90
N GLN A 101 11.06 17.80 4.13
CA GLN A 101 10.41 17.91 5.43
C GLN A 101 9.57 16.68 5.74
N VAL A 102 8.75 16.21 4.78
CA VAL A 102 7.98 14.96 4.95
C VAL A 102 8.91 13.79 5.23
N LYS A 103 10.05 13.68 4.52
CA LYS A 103 11.07 12.66 4.77
C LYS A 103 11.61 12.72 6.20
N LYS A 104 11.89 13.91 6.73
CA LYS A 104 12.36 14.09 8.12
C LYS A 104 11.27 13.70 9.13
N ASN A 105 10.03 14.10 8.89
CA ASN A 105 8.89 13.80 9.76
C ASN A 105 8.52 12.30 9.80
N LEU A 106 9.10 11.49 8.91
CA LEU A 106 8.90 10.04 8.87
C LEU A 106 10.14 9.24 9.28
N ALA A 107 11.30 9.88 9.43
CA ALA A 107 12.54 9.19 9.72
C ALA A 107 12.57 8.72 11.19
N ILE A 108 13.09 7.51 11.40
CA ILE A 108 13.24 6.87 12.70
C ILE A 108 14.69 6.98 13.14
N ASP A 109 14.92 7.39 14.39
CA ASP A 109 16.26 7.44 14.96
C ASP A 109 16.72 6.05 15.42
N TYR A 110 17.81 5.54 14.84
CA TYR A 110 18.49 4.31 15.28
C TYR A 110 19.71 4.60 16.17
N GLY A 111 19.79 5.81 16.74
CA GLY A 111 20.87 6.27 17.61
C GLY A 111 22.18 6.38 16.82
N LYS A 112 23.20 5.63 17.24
CA LYS A 112 24.52 5.64 16.59
C LYS A 112 24.50 5.22 15.10
N PHE A 113 23.43 4.58 14.65
CA PHE A 113 23.26 4.17 13.25
C PHE A 113 22.54 5.23 12.40
N GLY A 114 22.13 6.35 13.00
CA GLY A 114 21.50 7.48 12.32
C GLY A 114 20.02 7.29 12.02
N PHE A 115 19.50 8.18 11.19
CA PHE A 115 18.09 8.23 10.81
C PHE A 115 17.80 7.38 9.57
N HIS A 116 16.83 6.48 9.67
CA HIS A 116 16.40 5.60 8.58
C HIS A 116 14.92 5.77 8.30
N LEU A 117 14.52 5.59 7.05
CA LEU A 117 13.11 5.58 6.68
C LEU A 117 12.50 4.19 6.90
N PRO A 118 11.24 4.11 7.31
CA PRO A 118 10.49 2.87 7.26
C PRO A 118 10.26 2.43 5.81
N ASP A 119 10.32 1.12 5.56
CA ASP A 119 9.97 0.52 4.27
C ASP A 119 8.44 0.49 4.12
N VAL A 120 7.93 1.52 3.45
CA VAL A 120 6.50 1.79 3.22
C VAL A 120 6.26 2.10 1.75
N ASP A 121 5.12 1.64 1.25
CA ASP A 121 4.79 1.76 -0.18
C ASP A 121 4.28 3.17 -0.50
N LEU A 122 3.37 3.70 0.32
CA LEU A 122 2.77 5.02 0.13
C LEU A 122 2.76 5.83 1.44
N VAL A 123 2.80 7.16 1.31
CA VAL A 123 2.79 8.11 2.44
C VAL A 123 1.70 9.14 2.22
N ILE A 124 0.84 9.33 3.22
CA ILE A 124 -0.22 10.33 3.26
C ILE A 124 0.16 11.41 4.28
N TYR A 125 0.17 12.67 3.85
CA TYR A 125 0.58 13.80 4.67
C TYR A 125 -0.26 15.05 4.39
N ASN A 126 -0.27 15.97 5.35
CA ASN A 126 -0.91 17.27 5.19
C ASN A 126 0.06 18.23 4.47
N PRO A 127 -0.32 18.79 3.31
CA PRO A 127 0.56 19.66 2.53
C PRO A 127 0.78 21.05 3.15
N LYS A 128 0.01 21.45 4.17
CA LYS A 128 0.13 22.76 4.83
C LYS A 128 1.26 22.79 5.85
N ASP A 129 1.40 21.72 6.64
CA ASP A 129 2.37 21.61 7.74
C ASP A 129 3.38 20.47 7.55
N PHE A 130 3.25 19.70 6.48
CA PHE A 130 4.06 18.52 6.15
C PHE A 130 3.98 17.39 7.17
N ASN A 131 2.98 17.40 8.06
CA ASN A 131 2.78 16.35 9.03
C ASN A 131 2.35 15.06 8.31
N VAL A 132 2.99 13.94 8.64
CA VAL A 132 2.62 12.62 8.12
C VAL A 132 1.48 12.07 8.97
N LEU A 133 0.38 11.69 8.33
CA LEU A 133 -0.79 11.15 9.02
C LEU A 133 -0.79 9.62 8.99
N ALA A 134 -0.47 9.05 7.84
CA ALA A 134 -0.48 7.62 7.64
C ALA A 134 0.56 7.17 6.61
N VAL A 135 1.02 5.94 6.79
CA VAL A 135 1.78 5.19 5.80
C VAL A 135 1.03 3.94 5.42
N LEU A 136 1.10 3.55 4.15
CA LEU A 136 0.42 2.38 3.62
C LEU A 136 1.47 1.37 3.17
N SER A 137 1.28 0.11 3.58
CA SER A 137 1.92 -1.02 2.92
C SER A 137 0.90 -1.80 2.11
N SER A 138 1.27 -2.24 0.92
CA SER A 138 0.41 -2.98 0.00
C SER A 138 1.02 -4.33 -0.38
N LYS A 139 0.25 -5.41 -0.25
CA LYS A 139 0.71 -6.76 -0.63
C LYS A 139 -0.44 -7.60 -1.19
N SER A 140 -0.18 -8.34 -2.27
CA SER A 140 -1.20 -9.25 -2.83
C SER A 140 -1.48 -10.45 -1.91
N THR A 141 -0.45 -10.96 -1.23
CA THR A 141 -0.52 -12.05 -0.23
C THR A 141 0.18 -11.61 1.05
N LEU A 142 -0.28 -12.07 2.21
CA LEU A 142 0.35 -11.72 3.49
C LEU A 142 1.59 -12.58 3.74
N ARG A 143 1.42 -13.91 3.75
CA ARG A 143 2.43 -14.89 4.19
C ARG A 143 3.18 -14.41 5.45
N GLU A 144 4.48 -14.67 5.53
CA GLU A 144 5.37 -14.13 6.57
C GLU A 144 5.59 -12.61 6.45
N ARG A 145 5.31 -12.02 5.29
CA ARG A 145 5.64 -10.62 4.97
C ARG A 145 4.84 -9.60 5.76
N ILE A 146 3.70 -9.99 6.35
CA ILE A 146 2.95 -9.11 7.24
C ILE A 146 3.76 -8.73 8.48
N ALA A 147 4.70 -9.57 8.92
CA ALA A 147 5.59 -9.27 10.04
C ALA A 147 6.46 -8.03 9.77
N GLN A 148 6.78 -7.72 8.50
CA GLN A 148 7.51 -6.50 8.15
C GLN A 148 6.67 -5.25 8.39
N THR A 149 5.39 -5.27 8.02
CA THR A 149 4.46 -4.17 8.29
C THR A 149 4.25 -3.99 9.79
N GLY A 150 4.10 -5.09 10.54
CA GLY A 150 4.03 -5.05 12.00
C GLY A 150 5.29 -4.46 12.65
N TYR A 151 6.47 -4.87 12.18
CA TYR A 151 7.75 -4.32 12.65
C TYR A 151 7.83 -2.79 12.46
N TRP A 152 7.45 -2.28 11.29
CA TRP A 152 7.47 -0.83 11.05
C TRP A 152 6.47 -0.08 11.89
N ASN A 153 5.28 -0.64 12.13
CA ASN A 153 4.33 -0.04 13.04
C ASN A 153 4.88 0.07 14.47
N LEU A 154 5.52 -0.98 14.97
CA LEU A 154 6.18 -0.96 16.28
C LEU A 154 7.30 0.09 16.31
N LYS A 155 8.10 0.23 15.25
CA LYS A 155 9.17 1.24 15.18
C LYS A 155 8.62 2.66 15.19
N ILE A 156 7.61 2.93 14.37
CA ILE A 156 6.93 4.22 14.30
C ILE A 156 6.29 4.58 15.65
N LYS A 157 5.60 3.64 16.29
CA LYS A 157 4.95 3.87 17.59
C LYS A 157 5.91 4.08 18.76
N ASN A 158 7.11 3.51 18.69
CA ASN A 158 8.13 3.65 19.73
C ASN A 158 8.97 4.93 19.61
N ASP A 159 8.80 5.70 18.53
CA ASP A 159 9.51 6.96 18.33
C ASP A 159 8.58 8.14 18.65
N ALA A 160 9.01 9.04 19.54
CA ALA A 160 8.19 10.14 20.02
C ALA A 160 7.75 11.11 18.89
N LEU A 161 8.54 11.23 17.82
CA LEU A 161 8.28 12.11 16.69
C LEU A 161 7.37 11.49 15.64
N THR A 162 7.19 10.16 15.64
CA THR A 162 6.40 9.46 14.61
C THR A 162 5.24 8.64 15.18
N LYS A 163 5.11 8.50 16.51
CA LYS A 163 4.06 7.68 17.15
C LYS A 163 2.62 8.01 16.79
N HIS A 164 2.35 9.21 16.26
CA HIS A 164 1.03 9.61 15.78
C HIS A 164 0.70 9.06 14.39
N VAL A 165 1.71 8.72 13.59
CA VAL A 165 1.56 8.19 12.23
C VAL A 165 0.90 6.82 12.27
N LYS A 166 -0.18 6.64 11.50
CA LYS A 166 -0.89 5.36 11.38
C LYS A 166 -0.26 4.46 10.34
N VAL A 167 -0.11 3.18 10.65
CA VAL A 167 0.35 2.17 9.68
C VAL A 167 -0.82 1.33 9.20
N PHE A 168 -1.25 1.56 7.97
CA PHE A 168 -2.31 0.80 7.32
C PHE A 168 -1.78 -0.24 6.35
N PHE A 169 -2.50 -1.36 6.24
CA PHE A 169 -2.14 -2.48 5.39
C PHE A 169 -3.22 -2.78 4.34
N LEU A 170 -2.90 -2.57 3.06
CA LEU A 170 -3.78 -2.82 1.92
C LEU A 170 -3.45 -4.16 1.28
N THR A 171 -4.44 -5.02 1.07
CA THR A 171 -4.17 -6.35 0.54
C THR A 171 -5.27 -6.93 -0.32
N LEU A 172 -4.88 -7.82 -1.24
CA LEU A 172 -5.82 -8.65 -1.99
C LEU A 172 -6.21 -9.91 -1.20
N ASP A 173 -5.49 -10.23 -0.11
CA ASP A 173 -5.65 -11.44 0.71
C ASP A 173 -5.74 -12.72 -0.15
N GLU A 174 -4.90 -12.85 -1.17
CA GLU A 174 -4.94 -13.99 -2.11
C GLU A 174 -4.66 -15.35 -1.45
N ASP A 175 -4.09 -15.36 -0.23
CA ASP A 175 -3.86 -16.56 0.59
C ASP A 175 -4.96 -16.80 1.65
N GLY A 176 -6.01 -15.98 1.64
CA GLY A 176 -7.16 -16.07 2.54
C GLY A 176 -6.76 -16.00 4.01
N THR A 177 -5.71 -15.23 4.32
CA THR A 177 -5.19 -15.09 5.67
C THR A 177 -6.17 -14.34 6.56
N LEU A 178 -6.90 -13.39 6.00
CA LEU A 178 -7.82 -12.52 6.70
C LEU A 178 -9.29 -12.98 6.63
N THR A 179 -9.59 -14.07 5.92
CA THR A 179 -10.97 -14.54 5.70
C THR A 179 -11.72 -14.89 6.99
N LYS A 180 -11.06 -15.54 7.96
CA LYS A 180 -11.67 -15.99 9.22
C LYS A 180 -10.95 -15.41 10.43
N GLN A 181 -11.72 -15.07 11.47
CA GLN A 181 -11.22 -14.66 12.77
C GLN A 181 -10.89 -15.89 13.62
N PHE A 182 -11.69 -16.97 13.57
CA PHE A 182 -11.44 -18.19 14.33
C PHE A 182 -11.53 -19.49 13.48
N PRO A 183 -10.58 -20.44 13.61
CA PRO A 183 -9.30 -20.30 14.31
C PRO A 183 -8.40 -19.26 13.65
N THR A 184 -7.74 -18.42 14.45
CA THR A 184 -6.96 -17.29 13.94
C THR A 184 -5.66 -17.76 13.30
N LYS A 185 -5.43 -17.41 12.03
CA LYS A 185 -4.11 -17.57 11.40
C LYS A 185 -3.12 -16.56 11.98
N LYS A 186 -1.84 -16.94 12.12
CA LYS A 186 -0.78 -16.05 12.62
C LYS A 186 -0.77 -14.68 11.92
N GLY A 187 -0.93 -14.65 10.60
CA GLY A 187 -0.95 -13.40 9.85
C GLY A 187 -2.12 -12.48 10.23
N ARG A 188 -3.32 -13.03 10.47
CA ARG A 188 -4.48 -12.28 10.97
C ARG A 188 -4.19 -11.71 12.37
N ALA A 189 -3.59 -12.49 13.26
CA ALA A 189 -3.22 -12.01 14.59
C ALA A 189 -2.25 -10.82 14.53
N ILE A 190 -1.23 -10.87 13.67
CA ILE A 190 -0.31 -9.74 13.45
C ILE A 190 -1.06 -8.50 12.93
N VAL A 191 -2.01 -8.66 12.00
CA VAL A 191 -2.80 -7.52 11.53
C VAL A 191 -3.60 -6.89 12.67
N GLU A 192 -4.28 -7.71 13.48
CA GLU A 192 -5.13 -7.23 14.57
C GLU A 192 -4.33 -6.52 15.67
N ILE A 193 -3.14 -7.03 16.00
CA ILE A 193 -2.35 -6.55 17.14
C ILE A 193 -1.32 -5.49 16.71
N ASP A 194 -0.64 -5.71 15.60
CA ASP A 194 0.56 -4.96 15.21
C ASP A 194 0.33 -4.00 14.04
N THR A 195 -0.92 -3.71 13.64
CA THR A 195 -1.23 -2.67 12.64
C THR A 195 -2.26 -1.65 13.13
N ASP A 196 -2.37 -0.50 12.46
CA ASP A 196 -3.42 0.47 12.78
C ASP A 196 -4.76 0.18 12.08
N GLY A 197 -4.71 -0.61 11.01
CA GLY A 197 -5.85 -1.10 10.26
C GLY A 197 -5.40 -1.77 8.97
N SER A 198 -6.26 -2.63 8.44
CA SER A 198 -6.04 -3.35 7.20
C SER A 198 -7.32 -3.40 6.39
N TYR A 199 -7.15 -3.27 5.08
CA TYR A 199 -8.25 -3.15 4.14
C TYR A 199 -8.08 -4.10 2.97
N VAL A 200 -9.09 -4.91 2.72
CA VAL A 200 -9.09 -5.95 1.69
C VAL A 200 -9.72 -5.42 0.41
N LEU A 201 -8.96 -5.50 -0.70
CA LEU A 201 -9.33 -5.08 -2.05
C LEU A 201 -9.70 -6.29 -2.92
N SER A 202 -10.60 -7.13 -2.43
CA SER A 202 -11.06 -8.30 -3.17
C SER A 202 -12.54 -8.55 -2.95
N LYS A 203 -13.14 -9.40 -3.78
CA LYS A 203 -14.53 -9.86 -3.63
C LYS A 203 -14.74 -10.86 -2.50
N THR A 204 -13.64 -11.41 -1.95
CA THR A 204 -13.70 -12.42 -0.89
C THR A 204 -14.24 -11.76 0.37
N LYS A 205 -15.36 -12.27 0.89
CA LYS A 205 -15.87 -11.82 2.18
C LYS A 205 -14.89 -12.23 3.28
N ILE A 206 -14.62 -11.30 4.18
CA ILE A 206 -13.79 -11.53 5.37
C ILE A 206 -14.64 -11.31 6.63
N GLU A 207 -14.29 -11.99 7.72
CA GLU A 207 -14.79 -11.64 9.04
C GLU A 207 -14.15 -10.31 9.47
N GLU A 208 -14.90 -9.22 9.40
CA GLU A 208 -14.41 -7.88 9.73
C GLU A 208 -14.23 -7.67 11.24
N SER A 209 -13.31 -6.77 11.60
CA SER A 209 -13.06 -6.30 12.95
C SER A 209 -12.78 -4.79 12.93
N ASN A 210 -12.40 -4.23 14.08
CA ASN A 210 -11.94 -2.85 14.15
C ASN A 210 -10.68 -2.59 13.31
N LYS A 211 -9.84 -3.62 13.10
CA LYS A 211 -8.56 -3.53 12.39
C LYS A 211 -8.57 -4.22 11.04
N VAL A 212 -9.51 -5.10 10.73
CA VAL A 212 -9.58 -5.76 9.43
C VAL A 212 -10.93 -5.49 8.80
N LYS A 213 -10.90 -4.78 7.67
CA LYS A 213 -12.09 -4.22 7.04
C LYS A 213 -12.06 -4.45 5.54
N MET A 214 -13.21 -4.34 4.91
CA MET A 214 -13.27 -4.17 3.47
C MET A 214 -12.85 -2.74 3.08
N PHE A 215 -12.29 -2.57 1.88
CA PHE A 215 -11.65 -1.32 1.45
C PHE A 215 -12.58 -0.11 1.33
N ASP A 216 -13.89 -0.32 1.20
CA ASP A 216 -14.93 0.72 1.27
C ASP A 216 -14.83 1.58 2.54
N LYS A 217 -14.27 1.05 3.64
CA LYS A 217 -14.14 1.76 4.92
C LYS A 217 -12.88 2.61 5.04
N PHE A 218 -11.93 2.52 4.09
CA PHE A 218 -10.62 3.16 4.19
C PHE A 218 -10.71 4.69 4.28
N ILE A 219 -11.48 5.33 3.40
CA ILE A 219 -11.58 6.79 3.36
C ILE A 219 -12.27 7.34 4.60
N GLU A 220 -13.27 6.65 5.12
CA GLU A 220 -13.93 7.04 6.38
C GLU A 220 -12.98 6.95 7.58
N ASP A 221 -12.18 5.88 7.65
CA ASP A 221 -11.19 5.74 8.71
C ASP A 221 -10.04 6.75 8.57
N LEU A 222 -9.65 7.11 7.35
CA LEU A 222 -8.68 8.17 7.10
C LEU A 222 -9.22 9.55 7.56
N LYS A 223 -10.50 9.86 7.29
CA LYS A 223 -11.14 11.11 7.74
C LYS A 223 -11.10 11.27 9.26
N LYS A 224 -11.22 10.17 10.01
CA LYS A 224 -11.15 10.20 11.49
C LYS A 224 -9.79 10.67 12.01
N LEU A 225 -8.74 10.63 11.20
CA LEU A 225 -7.41 11.13 11.58
C LEU A 225 -7.27 12.65 11.46
N LEU A 226 -8.27 13.33 10.89
CA LEU A 226 -8.29 14.79 10.73
C LEU A 226 -8.95 15.53 11.90
N ASN A 227 -9.53 14.77 12.84
CA ASN A 227 -10.27 15.27 13.99
C ASN A 227 -9.47 15.10 15.29
#